data_AF-A0A524NHR5-F1
#
_entry.id   AF-A0A524NHR5-F1
#
_cell.length_a   1.000
_cell.length_b   1.000
_cell.length_c   1.000
_cell.angle_alpha   90.00
_cell.angle_beta   90.00
_cell.angle_gamma   90.00
#
_symmetry.space_group_name_H-M   'P 1'
#
loop_
_entity.id
_entity.type
_entity.pdbx_description
1 polymer ?
#
loop_
_entity_poly.entity_id
_entity_poly.type
_entity_poly.pdbx_seq_one_letter_code
_entity_poly.pdbx_strand_id
1 'polypeptide(L)'
;MDTTARLRSLLAAPSPDATEIADQLDRLPSREAVTVGRSLGGRRIQRLLWDCSATNDPISVTDLLPADYEPMKPVRYYGKNSLPAFSVFEKICCRPPNDRIGPILWGYNETRIRPLIGPGYFVVHDTKGNSFGGAAFDYTALPD
;
A
#
# COMPACT_ATOMS: atom_id res chain seq x y z
N MET A 1 2.23 12.32 23.50
CA MET A 1 1.21 11.28 23.23
C MET A 1 1.88 10.24 22.35
N ASP A 2 1.72 8.94 22.62
CA ASP A 2 2.22 7.86 21.76
C ASP A 2 1.67 8.04 20.32
N THR A 3 2.52 7.92 19.29
CA THR A 3 2.17 8.08 17.87
C THR A 3 0.97 7.22 17.49
N THR A 4 0.93 5.98 17.99
CA THR A 4 -0.20 5.07 17.75
C THR A 4 -1.48 5.58 18.39
N ALA A 5 -1.39 6.09 19.63
CA ALA A 5 -2.53 6.69 20.31
C ALA A 5 -3.06 7.94 19.57
N ARG A 6 -2.17 8.78 19.01
CA ARG A 6 -2.59 9.94 18.20
C ARG A 6 -3.38 9.50 16.97
N LEU A 7 -2.87 8.56 16.18
CA LEU A 7 -3.57 8.07 14.98
C LEU A 7 -4.91 7.42 15.31
N ARG A 8 -4.99 6.65 16.40
CA ARG A 8 -6.26 6.11 16.89
C ARG A 8 -7.25 7.21 17.29
N SER A 9 -6.77 8.30 17.87
CA SER A 9 -7.61 9.46 18.19
C SER A 9 -8.17 10.13 16.94
N LEU A 10 -7.36 10.30 15.89
CA LEU A 10 -7.81 10.87 14.61
C LEU A 10 -8.90 9.98 13.97
N LEU A 11 -8.69 8.67 13.98
CA LEU A 11 -9.66 7.69 13.47
C LEU A 11 -10.93 7.56 14.31
N ALA A 12 -10.90 7.99 15.56
CA ALA A 12 -12.06 7.99 16.45
C ALA A 12 -12.89 9.27 16.37
N ALA A 13 -12.43 10.29 15.64
CA ALA A 13 -13.18 11.51 15.42
C ALA A 13 -14.54 11.23 14.72
N PRO A 14 -15.58 12.03 14.95
CA PRO A 14 -16.88 11.86 14.28
C PRO A 14 -16.76 11.88 12.74
N SER A 15 -15.82 12.66 12.22
CA SER A 15 -15.43 12.71 10.82
C SER A 15 -13.89 12.69 10.76
N PRO A 16 -13.27 11.53 10.53
CA PRO A 16 -11.81 11.44 10.41
C PRO A 16 -11.31 12.19 9.17
N ASP A 17 -10.36 13.08 9.37
CA ASP A 17 -9.71 13.83 8.29
C ASP A 17 -8.57 12.99 7.69
N ALA A 18 -8.71 12.64 6.41
CA ALA A 18 -7.73 11.80 5.72
C ALA A 18 -6.41 12.53 5.41
N THR A 19 -6.43 13.85 5.28
CA THR A 19 -5.23 14.67 5.12
C THR A 19 -4.47 14.75 6.44
N GLU A 20 -5.16 14.96 7.57
CA GLU A 20 -4.48 14.96 8.88
C GLU A 20 -3.87 13.59 9.22
N ILE A 21 -4.56 12.50 8.84
CA ILE A 21 -4.02 11.13 9.00
C ILE A 21 -2.77 10.93 8.14
N ALA A 22 -2.80 11.36 6.87
CA ALA A 22 -1.65 11.27 5.96
C ALA A 22 -0.46 12.08 6.48
N ASP A 23 -0.68 13.35 6.83
CA ASP A 23 0.34 14.25 7.40
C ASP A 23 0.99 13.65 8.66
N GLN A 24 0.20 13.00 9.51
CA GLN A 24 0.72 12.37 10.72
C GLN A 24 1.59 11.15 10.41
N LEU A 25 1.30 10.40 9.34
CA LEU A 25 2.12 9.28 8.88
C LEU A 25 3.39 9.74 8.17
N ASP A 26 3.31 10.79 7.34
CA ASP A 26 4.42 11.32 6.55
C ASP A 26 5.53 11.95 7.41
N ARG A 27 5.18 12.41 8.61
CA ARG A 27 6.16 12.92 9.60
C ARG A 27 6.99 11.83 10.27
N LEU A 28 6.62 10.55 10.11
CA LEU A 28 7.31 9.44 10.78
C LEU A 28 8.44 8.90 9.92
N PRO A 29 9.56 8.47 10.52
CA PRO A 29 10.53 7.64 9.82
C PRO A 29 9.85 6.39 9.26
N SER A 30 10.24 5.93 8.06
CA SER A 30 9.50 4.87 7.33
C SER A 30 9.28 3.59 8.15
N ARG A 31 10.25 3.19 8.99
CA ARG A 31 10.11 2.01 9.86
C ARG A 31 9.04 2.22 10.95
N GLU A 32 8.96 3.42 11.51
CA GLU A 32 7.95 3.77 12.50
C GLU A 32 6.57 3.85 11.86
N ALA A 33 6.43 4.49 10.68
CA ALA A 33 5.19 4.52 9.91
C ALA A 33 4.64 3.11 9.65
N VAL A 34 5.49 2.16 9.26
CA VAL A 34 5.12 0.75 9.07
C VAL A 34 4.67 0.09 10.37
N THR A 35 5.38 0.35 11.47
CA THR A 35 5.06 -0.23 12.79
C THR A 35 3.68 0.25 13.25
N VAL A 36 3.46 1.56 13.17
CA VAL A 36 2.20 2.18 13.56
C VAL A 36 1.06 1.75 12.63
N GLY A 37 1.27 1.78 11.31
CA GLY A 37 0.27 1.32 10.33
C GLY A 37 -0.14 -0.15 10.55
N ARG A 38 0.82 -1.04 10.86
CA ARG A 38 0.52 -2.44 11.17
C ARG A 38 -0.20 -2.64 12.52
N SER A 39 -0.12 -1.66 13.43
CA SER A 39 -0.90 -1.66 14.67
C SER A 39 -2.38 -1.29 14.48
N LEU A 40 -2.74 -0.72 13.31
CA LEU A 40 -4.11 -0.34 12.94
C LEU A 40 -4.86 -1.54 12.35
N GLY A 41 -5.30 -2.43 13.25
CA GLY A 41 -6.00 -3.67 12.90
C GLY A 41 -7.52 -3.61 13.05
N GLY A 42 -8.18 -4.61 12.46
CA GLY A 42 -9.61 -4.86 12.63
C GLY A 42 -10.47 -4.26 11.53
N ARG A 43 -11.59 -4.95 11.22
CA ARG A 43 -12.50 -4.59 10.14
C ARG A 43 -13.04 -3.16 10.26
N ARG A 44 -13.32 -2.69 11.48
CA ARG A 44 -13.82 -1.33 11.72
C ARG A 44 -12.81 -0.26 11.30
N ILE A 45 -11.56 -0.37 11.77
CA ILE A 45 -10.51 0.61 11.45
C ILE A 45 -10.17 0.58 9.96
N GLN A 46 -10.06 -0.61 9.37
CA GLN A 46 -9.77 -0.76 7.95
C GLN A 46 -10.87 -0.16 7.06
N ARG A 47 -12.15 -0.32 7.44
CA ARG A 47 -13.27 0.35 6.75
C ARG A 47 -13.22 1.87 6.91
N LEU A 48 -12.94 2.38 8.11
CA LEU A 48 -12.81 3.82 8.33
C LEU A 48 -11.70 4.44 7.47
N LEU A 49 -10.53 3.79 7.43
CA LEU A 49 -9.41 4.21 6.58
C LEU A 49 -9.79 4.19 5.10
N TRP A 50 -10.46 3.13 4.64
CA TRP A 50 -10.97 3.03 3.27
C TRP A 50 -11.91 4.20 2.94
N ASP A 51 -12.95 4.41 3.76
CA ASP A 51 -13.97 5.43 3.53
C ASP A 51 -13.39 6.84 3.57
N CYS A 52 -12.54 7.18 4.55
CA CYS A 52 -11.98 8.53 4.65
C CYS A 52 -10.92 8.81 3.56
N SER A 53 -10.12 7.81 3.18
CA SER A 53 -9.08 7.97 2.16
C SER A 53 -9.61 8.37 0.78
N ALA A 54 -10.91 8.12 0.50
CA ALA A 54 -11.56 8.54 -0.74
C ALA A 54 -11.58 10.08 -0.93
N THR A 55 -11.31 10.86 0.11
CA THR A 55 -11.20 12.32 0.05
C THR A 55 -9.81 12.83 -0.33
N ASN A 56 -8.79 11.97 -0.29
CA ASN A 56 -7.43 12.30 -0.74
C ASN A 56 -7.31 12.17 -2.26
N ASP A 57 -6.28 12.82 -2.82
CA ASP A 57 -5.94 12.66 -4.24
C ASP A 57 -5.66 11.19 -4.59
N PRO A 58 -6.12 10.69 -5.76
CA PRO A 58 -5.84 9.33 -6.18
C PRO A 58 -4.34 9.07 -6.36
N ILE A 59 -3.84 8.02 -5.70
CA ILE A 59 -2.45 7.55 -5.82
C ILE A 59 -2.19 7.01 -7.24
N SER A 60 -1.10 7.43 -7.86
CA SER A 60 -0.55 6.89 -9.10
C SER A 60 0.59 5.90 -8.86
N VAL A 61 0.99 5.17 -9.90
CA VAL A 61 2.18 4.31 -9.87
C VAL A 61 3.44 5.09 -9.50
N THR A 62 3.56 6.35 -9.94
CA THR A 62 4.71 7.19 -9.60
C THR A 62 4.75 7.63 -8.13
N ASP A 63 3.59 7.71 -7.47
CA ASP A 63 3.53 7.97 -6.02
C ASP A 63 3.94 6.73 -5.22
N LEU A 64 3.67 5.54 -5.74
CA LEU A 64 4.12 4.28 -5.12
C LEU A 64 5.63 4.11 -5.25
N LEU A 65 6.17 4.29 -6.46
CA LEU A 65 7.60 4.15 -6.74
C LEU A 65 8.01 5.23 -7.76
N PRO A 66 9.00 6.09 -7.48
CA PRO A 66 9.43 7.13 -8.42
C PRO A 66 9.82 6.60 -9.80
N ALA A 67 9.67 7.44 -10.83
CA ALA A 67 9.96 7.07 -12.23
C ALA A 67 11.45 6.84 -12.48
N ASP A 68 12.32 7.52 -11.73
CA ASP A 68 13.77 7.43 -11.79
C ASP A 68 14.36 6.38 -10.82
N TYR A 69 13.50 5.61 -10.13
CA TYR A 69 13.96 4.52 -9.29
C TYR A 69 14.61 3.42 -10.14
N GLU A 70 15.73 2.91 -9.65
CA GLU A 70 16.57 1.94 -10.36
C GLU A 70 15.75 0.72 -10.87
N PRO A 71 15.77 0.42 -12.19
CA PRO A 71 15.13 -0.75 -12.77
C PRO A 71 15.52 -2.04 -12.06
N MET A 72 14.57 -2.96 -11.90
CA MET A 72 14.74 -4.26 -11.27
C MET A 72 15.22 -4.24 -9.81
N LYS A 73 15.40 -3.06 -9.21
CA LYS A 73 15.66 -2.93 -7.78
C LYS A 73 14.36 -3.11 -7.00
N PRO A 74 14.29 -4.04 -6.03
CA PRO A 74 13.06 -4.30 -5.31
C PRO A 74 12.83 -3.28 -4.19
N VAL A 75 11.58 -2.82 -4.08
CA VAL A 75 11.02 -2.11 -2.92
C VAL A 75 10.01 -3.01 -2.22
N ARG A 76 10.05 -3.00 -0.90
CA ARG A 76 9.18 -3.82 -0.04
C ARG A 76 8.11 -2.94 0.61
N TYR A 77 6.86 -3.19 0.28
CA TYR A 77 5.70 -2.59 0.92
C TYR A 77 5.21 -3.50 2.04
N TYR A 78 5.09 -2.92 3.23
CA TYR A 78 4.68 -3.62 4.44
C TYR A 78 3.23 -3.29 4.73
N GLY A 79 2.32 -4.24 4.48
CA GLY A 79 0.89 -4.00 4.57
C GLY A 79 0.22 -4.63 5.78
N LYS A 80 -1.03 -4.19 6.00
CA LYS A 80 -1.98 -4.73 6.96
C LYS A 80 -3.34 -4.85 6.27
N ASN A 81 -4.04 -5.97 6.48
CA ASN A 81 -5.41 -6.17 6.02
C ASN A 81 -6.34 -6.49 7.21
N SER A 82 -7.63 -6.68 6.91
CA SER A 82 -8.70 -6.94 7.86
C SER A 82 -8.99 -8.44 8.12
N LEU A 83 -8.20 -9.35 7.53
CA LEU A 83 -8.36 -10.79 7.73
C LEU A 83 -8.02 -11.18 9.19
N PRO A 84 -8.67 -12.21 9.75
CA PRO A 84 -8.42 -12.66 11.12
C PRO A 84 -7.06 -13.37 11.27
N ALA A 85 -6.53 -13.96 10.21
CA ALA A 85 -5.22 -14.60 10.15
C ALA A 85 -4.43 -14.08 8.93
N PHE A 86 -3.08 -14.17 8.98
CA PHE A 86 -2.18 -13.66 7.92
C PHE A 86 -2.46 -12.20 7.55
N SER A 87 -2.75 -11.41 8.58
CA SER A 87 -3.28 -10.07 8.42
C SER A 87 -2.20 -9.02 8.15
N VAL A 88 -0.94 -9.41 8.26
CA VAL A 88 0.24 -8.64 7.88
C VAL A 88 0.80 -9.29 6.61
N PHE A 89 1.08 -8.48 5.60
CA PHE A 89 1.60 -8.95 4.32
C PHE A 89 2.76 -8.09 3.85
N GLU A 90 3.48 -8.61 2.86
CA GLU A 90 4.57 -7.91 2.19
C GLU A 90 4.40 -8.04 0.68
N LYS A 91 4.48 -6.92 -0.01
CA LYS A 91 4.47 -6.85 -1.47
C LYS A 91 5.82 -6.34 -1.93
N ILE A 92 6.46 -7.08 -2.81
CA ILE A 92 7.71 -6.67 -3.44
C ILE A 92 7.35 -6.12 -4.79
N CYS A 93 7.77 -4.89 -5.08
CA CYS A 93 7.59 -4.29 -6.41
C CYS A 93 8.94 -3.80 -6.95
N CYS A 94 9.07 -3.73 -8.26
CA CYS A 94 10.18 -3.05 -8.93
C CYS A 94 9.68 -2.35 -10.20
N ARG A 95 10.49 -1.41 -10.69
CA ARG A 95 10.38 -0.94 -12.07
C ARG A 95 10.83 -2.09 -13.01
N PRO A 96 10.12 -2.33 -14.13
CA PRO A 96 10.59 -3.24 -15.18
C PRO A 96 11.95 -2.84 -15.76
N PRO A 97 12.61 -3.71 -16.55
CA PRO A 97 13.83 -3.36 -17.27
C PRO A 97 13.61 -2.19 -18.25
N ASN A 98 14.67 -1.46 -18.61
CA ASN A 98 14.60 -0.22 -19.39
C ASN A 98 13.98 -0.34 -20.79
N ASP A 99 13.96 -1.54 -21.37
CA ASP A 99 13.29 -1.81 -22.65
C ASP A 99 11.76 -1.90 -22.53
N ARG A 100 11.24 -1.94 -21.30
CA ARG A 100 9.81 -1.90 -20.97
C ARG A 100 9.45 -0.51 -20.43
N ILE A 101 8.84 0.30 -21.29
CA ILE A 101 8.45 1.69 -20.98
C ILE A 101 6.97 1.74 -20.58
N GLY A 102 6.66 2.34 -19.42
CA GLY A 102 5.29 2.65 -19.00
C GLY A 102 5.15 2.88 -17.49
N PRO A 103 4.04 3.49 -17.03
CA PRO A 103 3.74 3.64 -15.61
C PRO A 103 3.24 2.31 -15.03
N ILE A 104 4.06 1.27 -15.12
CA ILE A 104 3.78 -0.05 -14.56
C ILE A 104 4.87 -0.47 -13.58
N LEU A 105 4.49 -1.28 -12.59
CA LEU A 105 5.42 -1.98 -11.70
C LEU A 105 5.19 -3.48 -11.83
N TRP A 106 6.24 -4.26 -11.69
CA TRP A 106 6.14 -5.70 -11.50
C TRP A 106 6.23 -6.03 -10.03
N GLY A 107 5.51 -7.05 -9.58
CA GLY A 107 5.62 -7.46 -8.19
C GLY A 107 5.11 -8.84 -7.87
N TYR A 108 5.32 -9.22 -6.61
CA TYR A 108 4.86 -10.47 -6.03
C TYR A 108 4.63 -10.32 -4.52
N ASN A 109 3.94 -11.29 -3.91
CA ASN A 109 3.73 -11.30 -2.45
C ASN A 109 4.83 -12.10 -1.77
N GLU A 110 5.50 -11.51 -0.79
CA GLU A 110 6.42 -12.24 0.09
C GLU A 110 5.68 -12.72 1.33
N THR A 111 5.75 -14.03 1.58
CA THR A 111 5.14 -14.66 2.75
C THR A 111 5.91 -15.92 3.10
N ARG A 112 5.92 -16.28 4.39
CA ARG A 112 6.62 -17.48 4.88
C ARG A 112 6.11 -18.77 4.25
N ILE A 113 4.87 -18.80 3.76
CA ILE A 113 4.26 -19.96 3.09
C ILE A 113 4.39 -19.90 1.56
N ARG A 114 5.15 -18.95 1.01
CA ARG A 114 5.41 -18.80 -0.43
C ARG A 114 5.86 -20.10 -1.12
N PRO A 115 6.68 -20.97 -0.49
CA PRO A 115 7.04 -22.25 -1.11
C PRO A 115 5.86 -23.18 -1.40
N LEU A 116 4.73 -23.02 -0.71
CA LEU A 116 3.55 -23.86 -0.88
C LEU A 116 2.54 -23.29 -1.89
N ILE A 117 2.31 -21.98 -1.86
CA ILE A 117 1.24 -21.32 -2.64
C ILE A 117 1.76 -20.55 -3.86
N GLY A 118 3.07 -20.55 -4.07
CA GLY A 118 3.73 -19.70 -5.05
C GLY A 118 3.82 -18.23 -4.62
N PRO A 119 4.46 -17.39 -5.44
CA PRO A 119 4.73 -15.98 -5.12
C PRO A 119 3.52 -15.05 -5.32
N GLY A 120 2.52 -15.46 -6.11
CA GLY A 120 1.38 -14.61 -6.47
C GLY A 120 1.83 -13.31 -7.16
N TYR A 121 2.34 -13.44 -8.38
CA TYR A 121 2.78 -12.30 -9.20
C TYR A 121 1.62 -11.38 -9.58
N PHE A 122 1.93 -10.10 -9.77
CA PHE A 122 0.99 -9.07 -10.20
C PHE A 122 1.73 -7.96 -10.96
N VAL A 123 0.96 -7.18 -11.71
CA VAL A 123 1.38 -5.88 -12.27
C VAL A 123 0.65 -4.76 -11.54
N VAL A 124 1.32 -3.64 -11.30
CA VAL A 124 0.67 -2.41 -10.81
C VAL A 124 0.58 -1.42 -11.95
N HIS A 125 -0.58 -0.84 -12.19
CA HIS A 125 -0.78 0.17 -13.23
C HIS A 125 -1.78 1.23 -12.78
N ASP A 126 -1.71 2.42 -13.38
CA ASP A 126 -2.69 3.48 -13.15
C ASP A 126 -4.08 3.04 -13.63
N THR A 127 -5.10 3.50 -12.90
CA THR A 127 -6.50 3.11 -13.08
C THR A 127 -7.47 4.31 -13.06
N LYS A 128 -6.94 5.53 -13.26
CA LYS A 128 -7.71 6.78 -13.21
C LYS A 128 -9.03 6.68 -13.99
N GLY A 129 -10.13 7.04 -13.32
CA GLY A 129 -11.47 7.03 -13.91
C GLY A 129 -12.21 5.70 -13.86
N ASN A 130 -11.64 4.65 -13.27
CA ASN A 130 -12.35 3.40 -13.00
C ASN A 130 -12.71 3.24 -11.50
N SER A 131 -13.47 2.19 -11.17
CA SER A 131 -13.92 1.91 -9.80
C SER A 131 -12.84 1.34 -8.86
N PHE A 132 -11.61 1.09 -9.36
CA PHE A 132 -10.51 0.53 -8.58
C PHE A 132 -9.64 1.60 -7.89
N GLY A 133 -9.83 2.88 -8.20
CA GLY A 133 -9.06 3.99 -7.63
C GLY A 133 -7.96 4.50 -8.56
N GLY A 134 -6.92 5.14 -7.99
CA GLY A 134 -5.85 5.77 -8.78
C GLY A 134 -4.87 4.81 -9.44
N ALA A 135 -4.50 3.73 -8.74
CA ALA A 135 -3.66 2.64 -9.23
C ALA A 135 -4.10 1.31 -8.59
N ALA A 136 -3.94 0.20 -9.31
CA ALA A 136 -4.38 -1.13 -8.87
C ALA A 136 -3.26 -2.17 -8.94
N PHE A 137 -3.27 -3.10 -7.97
CA PHE A 137 -2.46 -4.32 -7.99
C PHE A 137 -3.24 -5.41 -8.73
N ASP A 138 -2.97 -5.57 -10.03
CA ASP A 138 -3.69 -6.49 -10.92
C ASP A 138 -3.01 -7.86 -10.99
N TYR A 139 -3.72 -8.88 -10.54
CA TYR A 139 -3.30 -10.29 -10.56
C TYR A 139 -3.71 -11.03 -11.85
N THR A 140 -4.45 -10.37 -12.74
CA THR A 140 -4.82 -10.92 -14.06
C THR A 140 -3.73 -10.66 -15.12
N ALA A 141 -2.81 -9.73 -14.82
CA ALA A 141 -1.60 -9.46 -15.58
C ALA A 141 -0.36 -10.02 -14.85
N LEU A 142 0.56 -10.60 -15.61
CA LEU A 142 1.83 -11.13 -15.10
C LEU A 142 3.01 -10.27 -15.56
N PRO A 143 4.09 -10.20 -14.77
CA PRO A 143 5.39 -9.74 -15.26
C PRO A 143 5.85 -10.58 -16.45
N ASP A 144 6.44 -9.93 -17.44
CA ASP A 144 6.97 -10.57 -18.66
C ASP A 144 8.41 -11.06 -18.52
#